data_AF-A0A243ASR9-F1
#
_entry.id   AF-A0A243ASR9-F1
#
_cell.length_a   1.000
_cell.length_b   1.000
_cell.length_c   1.000
_cell.angle_alpha   90.00
_cell.angle_beta   90.00
_cell.angle_gamma   90.00
#
_symmetry.space_group_name_H-M   'P 1'
#
loop_
_entity.id
_entity.type
_entity.pdbx_description
1 polymer ?
#
loop_
_entity_poly.entity_id
_entity_poly.type
_entity_poly.pdbx_seq_one_letter_code
_entity_poly.pdbx_strand_id
1 'polypeptide(L)'
;MLQKVDFINETTITANIYIDNTSNVTYQSLDGIAHKIEAISDDSLFLESKNLLQIVFQEGEKESKIVGTLPNRLVQNIEELFPLSIQEGKTMLIENGFNSLYAENFIKDLKTTQSIYTIMRLDTTEKDEVISDNGFFVIESPNTQWLLTRNIINDSFDITYLTKNLFENEIEKLIKH
;
A
#
# COMPACT_ATOMS: atom_id res chain seq x y z
N MET A 1 3.58 4.01 -8.82
CA MET A 1 4.09 4.72 -7.64
C MET A 1 4.12 3.79 -6.44
N LEU A 2 5.32 3.44 -5.97
CA LEU A 2 5.57 2.94 -4.63
C LEU A 2 5.92 4.14 -3.72
N GLN A 3 5.58 4.05 -2.44
CA GLN A 3 6.06 5.00 -1.42
C GLN A 3 6.28 4.27 -0.09
N LYS A 4 7.34 4.62 0.64
CA LYS A 4 7.52 4.35 2.07
C LYS A 4 7.56 5.69 2.81
N VAL A 5 6.85 5.79 3.91
CA VAL A 5 7.05 6.80 4.97
C VAL A 5 7.48 6.05 6.23
N ASP A 6 8.68 6.31 6.70
CA ASP A 6 9.30 5.65 7.85
C ASP A 6 9.38 6.62 9.03
N PHE A 7 8.57 6.37 10.07
CA PHE A 7 8.44 7.24 11.24
C PHE A 7 9.53 7.01 12.30
N ILE A 8 10.35 5.96 12.16
CA ILE A 8 11.47 5.69 13.08
C ILE A 8 12.74 6.39 12.59
N ASN A 9 12.97 6.35 11.27
CA ASN A 9 14.16 6.90 10.63
C ASN A 9 13.93 8.32 10.07
N GLU A 10 12.71 8.85 10.18
CA GLU A 10 12.27 10.13 9.57
C GLU A 10 12.52 10.20 8.05
N THR A 11 12.44 9.05 7.36
CA THR A 11 12.73 8.97 5.91
C THR A 11 11.47 8.76 5.06
N THR A 12 11.46 9.35 3.87
CA THR A 12 10.49 9.04 2.81
C THR A 12 11.23 8.54 1.58
N ILE A 13 10.73 7.46 0.99
CA ILE A 13 11.21 6.89 -0.27
C ILE A 13 10.02 6.85 -1.21
N THR A 14 10.12 7.47 -2.39
CA THR A 14 9.07 7.38 -3.43
C THR A 14 9.67 6.81 -4.70
N ALA A 15 8.96 5.92 -5.39
CA ALA A 15 9.39 5.39 -6.68
C ALA A 15 8.24 5.34 -7.68
N ASN A 16 8.46 5.82 -8.90
CA ASN A 16 7.50 5.66 -9.98
C ASN A 16 7.81 4.40 -10.78
N ILE A 17 6.74 3.69 -11.13
CA ILE A 17 6.72 2.55 -12.05
C ILE A 17 5.74 2.97 -13.13
N TYR A 18 6.15 2.90 -14.38
CA TYR A 18 5.31 3.09 -15.55
C TYR A 18 5.15 1.76 -16.28
N ILE A 19 3.97 1.47 -16.82
CA ILE A 19 3.67 0.21 -17.53
C ILE A 19 3.31 0.54 -18.98
N ASP A 20 4.33 0.75 -19.82
CA ASP A 20 4.17 0.89 -21.28
C ASP A 20 5.38 0.29 -22.02
N ASN A 21 5.41 -1.04 -22.10
CA ASN A 21 6.40 -1.90 -22.81
C ASN A 21 7.90 -1.68 -22.49
N THR A 22 8.23 -0.69 -21.68
CA THR A 22 9.56 -0.20 -21.35
C THR A 22 9.57 0.25 -19.89
N SER A 23 9.08 -0.62 -19.00
CA SER A 23 8.83 -0.28 -17.60
C SER A 23 10.07 0.28 -16.91
N ASN A 24 10.05 1.59 -16.65
CA ASN A 24 11.11 2.31 -15.98
C ASN A 24 10.75 2.44 -14.51
N VAL A 25 11.66 2.05 -13.62
CA VAL A 25 11.57 2.40 -12.20
C VAL A 25 12.50 3.56 -11.93
N THR A 26 11.95 4.66 -11.41
CA THR A 26 12.71 5.82 -10.93
C THR A 26 12.32 6.13 -9.50
N TYR A 27 13.25 5.94 -8.56
CA TYR A 27 13.06 6.34 -7.17
C TYR A 27 13.68 7.69 -6.85
N GLN A 28 13.24 8.27 -5.73
CA GLN A 28 13.78 9.48 -5.13
C GLN A 28 13.78 9.29 -3.59
N SER A 29 14.95 9.37 -2.97
CA SER A 29 15.07 9.58 -1.52
C SER A 29 14.92 11.07 -1.19
N LEU A 30 14.72 11.41 0.09
CA LEU A 30 14.79 12.80 0.58
C LEU A 30 16.15 13.46 0.23
N ASP A 31 17.23 12.68 0.15
CA ASP A 31 18.57 13.13 -0.25
C ASP A 31 18.72 13.38 -1.77
N GLY A 32 17.64 13.24 -2.54
CA GLY A 32 17.57 13.64 -3.95
C GLY A 32 18.27 12.71 -4.95
N ILE A 33 18.73 11.53 -4.52
CA ILE A 33 19.36 10.56 -5.44
C ILE A 33 18.28 9.79 -6.19
N ALA A 34 18.31 9.88 -7.53
CA ALA A 34 17.42 9.14 -8.41
C ALA A 34 18.18 8.12 -9.25
N HIS A 35 17.79 6.85 -9.10
CA HIS A 35 18.28 5.74 -9.93
C HIS A 35 17.21 5.36 -10.94
N LYS A 36 17.62 5.09 -12.19
CA LYS A 36 16.76 4.54 -13.24
C LYS A 36 17.07 3.05 -13.41
N ILE A 37 16.06 2.21 -13.29
CA ILE A 37 16.11 0.80 -13.70
C ILE A 37 15.28 0.65 -14.98
N GLU A 38 15.84 0.00 -16.00
CA GLU A 38 15.21 -0.18 -17.32
C GLU A 38 14.66 -1.60 -17.48
N ALA A 39 13.43 -1.71 -17.99
CA ALA A 39 12.81 -2.95 -18.51
C ALA A 39 12.85 -4.17 -17.57
N ILE A 40 12.07 -4.09 -16.48
CA ILE A 40 11.87 -5.19 -15.53
C ILE A 40 10.65 -6.06 -15.88
N SER A 41 10.74 -7.37 -15.68
CA SER A 41 9.63 -8.33 -15.74
C SER A 41 8.74 -8.29 -14.48
N ASP A 42 7.55 -8.88 -14.52
CA ASP A 42 6.62 -9.02 -13.39
C ASP A 42 7.32 -9.57 -12.13
N ASP A 43 8.08 -10.66 -12.26
CA ASP A 43 8.86 -11.27 -11.16
C ASP A 43 9.93 -10.30 -10.60
N SER A 44 10.56 -9.53 -11.49
CA SER A 44 11.59 -8.54 -11.14
C SER A 44 10.96 -7.31 -10.47
N LEU A 45 9.79 -6.87 -10.92
CA LEU A 45 8.99 -5.81 -10.33
C LEU A 45 8.45 -6.21 -8.96
N PHE A 46 8.03 -7.46 -8.79
CA PHE A 46 7.68 -8.00 -7.49
C PHE A 46 8.87 -8.02 -6.53
N LEU A 47 10.05 -8.48 -6.99
CA LEU A 47 11.27 -8.46 -6.18
C LEU A 47 11.68 -7.02 -5.81
N GLU A 48 11.69 -6.12 -6.78
CA GLU A 48 12.08 -4.72 -6.59
C GLU A 48 11.10 -3.93 -5.71
N SER A 49 9.80 -4.23 -5.79
CA SER A 49 8.81 -3.64 -4.89
C SER A 49 9.09 -3.98 -3.43
N LYS A 50 9.51 -5.22 -3.13
CA LYS A 50 9.94 -5.60 -1.76
C LYS A 50 11.26 -4.94 -1.36
N ASN A 51 12.21 -4.81 -2.29
CA ASN A 51 13.51 -4.19 -2.04
C ASN A 51 13.35 -2.69 -1.67
N LEU A 52 12.64 -1.94 -2.52
CA LEU A 52 12.44 -0.49 -2.36
C LEU A 52 11.60 -0.14 -1.13
N LEU A 53 10.60 -0.97 -0.82
CA LEU A 53 9.78 -0.81 0.38
C LEU A 53 10.38 -1.48 1.62
N GLN A 54 11.47 -2.25 1.49
CA GLN A 54 12.15 -2.95 2.60
C GLN A 54 11.25 -3.92 3.40
N ILE A 55 10.15 -4.42 2.80
CA ILE A 55 9.13 -5.22 3.50
C ILE A 55 9.66 -6.60 3.88
N VAL A 56 9.68 -6.90 5.18
CA VAL A 56 10.08 -8.20 5.74
C VAL A 56 8.85 -8.92 6.32
N PHE A 57 8.35 -9.94 5.65
CA PHE A 57 7.21 -10.72 6.14
C PHE A 57 7.57 -11.52 7.39
N GLN A 58 6.76 -11.40 8.44
CA GLN A 58 6.76 -12.37 9.54
C GLN A 58 6.03 -13.66 9.09
N GLU A 59 6.53 -14.84 9.48
CA GLU A 59 5.97 -16.11 9.02
C GLU A 59 4.56 -16.35 9.59
N GLY A 60 3.55 -16.19 8.74
CA GLY A 60 2.15 -16.49 9.06
C GLY A 60 1.39 -16.97 7.83
N GLU A 61 1.07 -18.27 7.79
CA GLU A 61 0.22 -18.83 6.74
C GLU A 61 -1.24 -18.39 6.91
N LYS A 62 -1.73 -17.60 5.94
CA LYS A 62 -3.15 -17.56 5.58
C LYS A 62 -3.35 -16.98 4.18
N GLU A 63 -4.13 -17.69 3.39
CA GLU A 63 -4.62 -17.22 2.10
C GLU A 63 -5.93 -16.44 2.25
N SER A 64 -6.13 -15.47 1.38
CA SER A 64 -7.42 -14.85 1.08
C SER A 64 -7.38 -14.31 -0.36
N LYS A 65 -8.55 -14.09 -0.96
CA LYS A 65 -8.72 -13.49 -2.28
C LYS A 65 -9.83 -12.45 -2.21
N ILE A 66 -9.55 -11.21 -2.63
CA ILE A 66 -10.44 -10.33 -3.41
C ILE A 66 -9.63 -9.09 -3.87
N VAL A 67 -10.14 -8.34 -4.84
CA VAL A 67 -9.42 -7.30 -5.61
C VAL A 67 -9.98 -5.91 -5.28
N GLY A 68 -9.10 -4.91 -5.16
CA GLY A 68 -9.53 -3.54 -5.39
C GLY A 68 -8.66 -2.41 -4.83
N THR A 69 -8.88 -1.24 -5.41
CA THR A 69 -7.90 -0.16 -5.51
C THR A 69 -8.42 1.19 -4.97
N LEU A 70 -7.57 1.87 -4.18
CA LEU A 70 -7.95 2.93 -3.24
C LEU A 70 -7.84 4.36 -3.81
N PRO A 71 -8.87 5.21 -3.59
CA PRO A 71 -8.80 6.63 -3.93
C PRO A 71 -7.97 7.43 -2.91
N ASN A 72 -7.16 8.38 -3.42
CA ASN A 72 -6.23 9.24 -2.66
C ASN A 72 -6.76 9.89 -1.36
N ARG A 73 -8.08 10.12 -1.23
CA ARG A 73 -8.67 10.66 0.01
C ARG A 73 -8.35 9.81 1.24
N LEU A 74 -8.21 8.49 1.08
CA LEU A 74 -8.01 7.58 2.21
C LEU A 74 -6.59 7.61 2.80
N VAL A 75 -5.60 8.15 2.09
CA VAL A 75 -4.24 8.34 2.66
C VAL A 75 -4.28 9.43 3.72
N GLN A 76 -4.92 10.55 3.40
CA GLN A 76 -5.07 11.70 4.29
C GLN A 76 -5.90 11.33 5.52
N ASN A 77 -6.95 10.51 5.35
CA ASN A 77 -7.76 10.00 6.45
C ASN A 77 -7.00 9.07 7.42
N ILE A 78 -5.89 8.41 7.03
CA ILE A 78 -5.17 7.46 7.91
C ILE A 78 -4.41 8.20 9.02
N GLU A 79 -3.80 9.36 8.72
CA GLU A 79 -3.12 10.18 9.72
C GLU A 79 -4.11 10.77 10.74
N GLU A 80 -5.33 11.10 10.31
CA GLU A 80 -6.42 11.57 11.18
C GLU A 80 -6.85 10.51 12.22
N LEU A 81 -6.59 9.22 11.99
CA LEU A 81 -6.89 8.14 12.95
C LEU A 81 -5.87 8.05 14.10
N PHE A 82 -4.64 8.55 13.93
CA PHE A 82 -3.58 8.48 14.94
C PHE A 82 -3.99 9.07 16.32
N PRO A 83 -4.55 10.30 16.41
CA PRO A 83 -4.92 10.90 17.70
C PRO A 83 -6.16 10.28 18.36
N LEU A 84 -7.06 9.65 17.60
CA LEU A 84 -8.38 9.21 18.07
C LEU A 84 -8.32 8.10 19.13
N SER A 85 -9.33 7.98 20.00
CA SER A 85 -9.47 6.76 20.81
C SER A 85 -9.82 5.54 19.95
N ILE A 86 -9.67 4.33 20.52
CA ILE A 86 -9.94 3.09 19.80
C ILE A 86 -11.39 3.03 19.27
N GLN A 87 -12.37 3.53 20.01
CA GLN A 87 -13.78 3.51 19.58
C GLN A 87 -14.08 4.60 18.55
N GLU A 88 -13.48 5.80 18.65
CA GLU A 88 -13.62 6.86 17.66
C GLU A 88 -13.02 6.44 16.30
N GLY A 89 -11.78 5.95 16.30
CA GLY A 89 -11.13 5.48 15.06
C GLY A 89 -11.85 4.27 14.44
N LYS A 90 -12.33 3.34 15.26
CA LYS A 90 -13.16 2.20 14.80
C LYS A 90 -14.48 2.67 14.17
N THR A 91 -15.12 3.68 14.75
CA THR A 91 -16.36 4.26 14.22
C THR A 91 -16.11 4.96 12.89
N MET A 92 -15.09 5.84 12.83
CA MET A 92 -14.70 6.56 11.61
C MET A 92 -14.32 5.62 10.46
N LEU A 93 -13.63 4.51 10.74
CA LEU A 93 -13.36 3.47 9.75
C LEU A 93 -14.65 2.83 9.19
N ILE A 94 -15.58 2.43 10.06
CA ILE A 94 -16.84 1.81 9.64
C ILE A 94 -17.71 2.80 8.84
N GLU A 95 -17.76 4.07 9.24
CA GLU A 95 -18.45 5.14 8.51
C GLU A 95 -17.82 5.43 7.14
N ASN A 96 -16.50 5.22 6.99
CA ASN A 96 -15.80 5.29 5.71
C ASN A 96 -15.83 3.97 4.91
N GLY A 97 -16.64 2.99 5.32
CA GLY A 97 -16.88 1.74 4.59
C GLY A 97 -15.85 0.64 4.82
N PHE A 98 -15.01 0.72 5.86
CA PHE A 98 -14.10 -0.38 6.21
C PHE A 98 -14.81 -1.53 6.94
N ASN A 99 -14.37 -2.75 6.64
CA ASN A 99 -14.78 -3.97 7.30
C ASN A 99 -14.42 -3.94 8.80
N SER A 100 -15.43 -4.12 9.66
CA SER A 100 -15.30 -3.99 11.12
C SER A 100 -14.53 -5.13 11.80
N LEU A 101 -14.29 -6.25 11.11
CA LEU A 101 -13.69 -7.48 11.66
C LEU A 101 -12.34 -7.25 12.36
N TYR A 102 -11.48 -6.41 11.78
CA TYR A 102 -10.14 -6.14 12.29
C TYR A 102 -9.90 -4.68 12.72
N ALA A 103 -10.86 -3.78 12.48
CA ALA A 103 -10.73 -2.34 12.73
C ALA A 103 -10.27 -1.98 14.16
N GLU A 104 -10.69 -2.73 15.18
CA GLU A 104 -10.30 -2.47 16.58
C GLU A 104 -8.82 -2.81 16.86
N ASN A 105 -8.34 -3.95 16.35
CA ASN A 105 -6.92 -4.33 16.44
C ASN A 105 -6.06 -3.38 15.61
N PHE A 106 -6.53 -3.03 14.42
CA PHE A 106 -5.85 -2.10 13.53
C PHE A 106 -5.64 -0.73 14.18
N ILE A 107 -6.69 -0.07 14.70
CA ILE A 107 -6.55 1.25 15.38
C ILE A 107 -5.65 1.18 16.62
N LYS A 108 -5.63 0.05 17.33
CA LYS A 108 -4.73 -0.17 18.46
C LYS A 108 -3.27 -0.22 18.01
N ASP A 109 -2.97 -1.00 16.97
CA ASP A 109 -1.60 -1.18 16.45
C ASP A 109 -1.11 0.07 15.70
N LEU A 110 -2.00 0.77 14.99
CA LEU A 110 -1.75 2.01 14.23
C LEU A 110 -1.07 3.11 15.07
N LYS A 111 -1.34 3.14 16.38
CA LYS A 111 -0.70 4.06 17.35
C LYS A 111 0.78 3.76 17.61
N THR A 112 1.29 2.65 17.07
CA THR A 112 2.69 2.21 17.14
C THR A 112 3.32 2.04 15.76
N THR A 113 2.67 2.57 14.71
CA THR A 113 3.14 2.46 13.32
C THR A 113 4.60 2.87 13.17
N GLN A 114 5.38 1.98 12.59
CA GLN A 114 6.80 2.16 12.26
C GLN A 114 6.96 2.67 10.83
N SER A 115 6.13 2.21 9.91
CA SER A 115 6.13 2.65 8.51
C SER A 115 4.76 2.48 7.85
N ILE A 116 4.44 3.39 6.93
CA ILE A 116 3.32 3.25 5.98
C ILE A 116 3.92 3.09 4.58
N TYR A 117 3.34 2.17 3.82
CA TYR A 117 3.71 1.87 2.45
C TYR A 117 2.50 2.06 1.53
N THR A 118 2.70 2.74 0.40
CA THR A 118 1.70 2.95 -0.65
C THR A 118 2.14 2.23 -1.90
N ILE A 119 1.29 1.40 -2.49
CA ILE A 119 1.56 0.67 -3.74
C ILE A 119 0.44 0.98 -4.73
N MET A 120 0.71 1.87 -5.68
CA MET A 120 -0.21 2.25 -6.75
C MET A 120 0.40 1.97 -8.12
N ARG A 121 -0.38 1.44 -9.04
CA ARG A 121 -0.15 1.55 -10.47
C ARG A 121 -0.41 2.99 -10.93
N LEU A 122 0.38 3.45 -11.90
CA LEU A 122 0.14 4.68 -12.63
C LEU A 122 -0.21 4.32 -14.07
N ASP A 123 -1.28 4.90 -14.59
CA ASP A 123 -1.70 4.75 -15.98
C ASP A 123 -1.68 6.11 -16.68
N THR A 124 -1.36 6.12 -17.98
CA THR A 124 -1.41 7.31 -18.82
C THR A 124 -2.68 7.31 -19.67
N THR A 125 -3.42 8.41 -19.66
CA THR A 125 -4.59 8.59 -20.54
C THR A 125 -4.18 8.94 -21.97
N GLU A 126 -5.13 8.94 -22.91
CA GLU A 126 -4.98 9.41 -24.30
C GLU A 126 -4.53 10.89 -24.46
N LYS A 127 -4.32 11.61 -23.35
CA LYS A 127 -3.90 13.02 -23.31
C LYS A 127 -2.57 13.24 -22.55
N ASP A 128 -1.83 12.16 -22.28
CA ASP A 128 -0.63 12.15 -21.43
C ASP A 128 -0.89 12.56 -19.95
N GLU A 129 -2.16 12.65 -19.51
CA GLU A 129 -2.51 12.84 -18.10
C GLU A 129 -2.23 11.53 -17.34
N VAL A 130 -1.42 11.58 -16.28
CA VAL A 130 -1.14 10.44 -15.39
C VAL A 130 -2.24 10.30 -14.34
N ILE A 131 -2.87 9.12 -14.27
CA ILE A 131 -3.94 8.78 -13.32
C ILE A 131 -3.53 7.63 -12.40
N SER A 132 -4.25 7.50 -11.29
CA SER A 132 -3.99 6.52 -10.22
C SER A 132 -5.25 6.28 -9.37
N ASP A 133 -6.21 5.55 -9.92
CA ASP A 133 -7.16 4.72 -9.16
C ASP A 133 -6.46 3.45 -8.61
N ASN A 134 -5.47 2.97 -9.37
CA ASN A 134 -4.58 1.79 -9.29
C ASN A 134 -3.94 1.21 -8.00
N GLY A 135 -4.37 1.33 -6.72
CA GLY A 135 -3.50 0.81 -5.61
C GLY A 135 -4.00 0.42 -4.20
N PHE A 136 -3.08 -0.02 -3.34
CA PHE A 136 -3.26 -0.51 -1.96
C PHE A 136 -2.23 0.03 -0.95
N PHE A 137 -2.45 -0.16 0.36
CA PHE A 137 -1.49 0.22 1.42
C PHE A 137 -1.04 -0.97 2.26
N VAL A 138 0.20 -0.91 2.75
CA VAL A 138 0.67 -1.71 3.88
C VAL A 138 1.00 -0.80 5.05
N ILE A 139 0.61 -1.18 6.26
CA ILE A 139 0.96 -0.45 7.49
C ILE A 139 1.67 -1.39 8.45
N GLU A 140 2.87 -1.03 8.87
CA GLU A 140 3.73 -1.84 9.71
C GLU A 140 3.80 -1.30 11.12
N SER A 141 3.53 -2.18 12.08
CA SER A 141 3.59 -1.98 13.53
C SER A 141 4.51 -3.06 14.14
N PRO A 142 5.02 -2.90 15.37
CA PRO A 142 6.20 -3.67 15.84
C PRO A 142 6.03 -5.19 15.90
N ASN A 143 4.79 -5.70 15.86
CA ASN A 143 4.45 -7.12 15.85
C ASN A 143 3.42 -7.50 14.76
N THR A 144 3.04 -6.56 13.88
CA THR A 144 1.90 -6.70 12.98
C THR A 144 2.12 -5.92 11.69
N GLN A 145 1.94 -6.58 10.55
CA GLN A 145 1.78 -5.90 9.26
C GLN A 145 0.32 -5.99 8.83
N TRP A 146 -0.24 -4.87 8.41
CA TRP A 146 -1.62 -4.72 7.95
C TRP A 146 -1.66 -4.42 6.46
N LEU A 147 -2.58 -5.03 5.74
CA LEU A 147 -2.91 -4.75 4.35
C LEU A 147 -4.27 -4.02 4.31
N LEU A 148 -4.33 -2.88 3.63
CA LEU A 148 -5.55 -2.14 3.36
C LEU A 148 -5.79 -2.13 1.85
N THR A 149 -6.91 -2.72 1.42
CA THR A 149 -7.38 -2.77 0.03
C THR A 149 -8.80 -2.23 -0.09
N ARG A 150 -9.23 -1.86 -1.30
CA ARG A 150 -10.66 -1.66 -1.59
C ARG A 150 -11.25 -2.99 -2.05
N ASN A 151 -12.55 -3.13 -1.91
CA ASN A 151 -13.33 -4.24 -2.43
C ASN A 151 -14.29 -3.70 -3.49
N ILE A 152 -13.96 -3.92 -4.76
CA ILE A 152 -14.71 -3.31 -5.90
C ILE A 152 -16.14 -3.87 -6.00
N ILE A 153 -16.41 -5.06 -5.45
CA ILE A 153 -17.70 -5.77 -5.60
C ILE A 153 -18.83 -5.07 -4.83
N ASN A 154 -18.51 -4.41 -3.71
CA ASN A 154 -19.46 -3.80 -2.79
C ASN A 154 -19.10 -2.33 -2.43
N ASP A 155 -18.07 -1.76 -3.07
CA ASP A 155 -17.48 -0.45 -2.78
C ASP A 155 -17.08 -0.23 -1.30
N SER A 156 -16.65 -1.31 -0.62
CA SER A 156 -16.12 -1.25 0.74
C SER A 156 -14.59 -1.24 0.76
N PHE A 157 -14.00 -1.17 1.96
CA PHE A 157 -12.57 -1.35 2.17
C PHE A 157 -12.33 -2.51 3.14
N ASP A 158 -11.30 -3.30 2.88
CA ASP A 158 -10.92 -4.42 3.74
C ASP A 158 -9.59 -4.12 4.43
N ILE A 159 -9.52 -4.39 5.73
CA ILE A 159 -8.29 -4.37 6.53
C ILE A 159 -8.02 -5.81 6.93
N THR A 160 -6.83 -6.33 6.65
CA THR A 160 -6.42 -7.69 7.04
C THR A 160 -4.96 -7.71 7.47
N TYR A 161 -4.54 -8.75 8.20
CA TYR A 161 -3.11 -9.01 8.36
C TYR A 161 -2.48 -9.26 6.98
N LEU A 162 -1.32 -8.66 6.76
CA LEU A 162 -0.49 -8.93 5.58
C LEU A 162 0.09 -10.34 5.69
N THR A 163 -0.03 -11.12 4.62
CA THR A 163 0.74 -12.34 4.43
C THR A 163 1.49 -12.24 3.10
N LYS A 164 2.56 -13.03 2.95
CA LYS A 164 3.34 -13.08 1.70
C LYS A 164 2.42 -13.35 0.49
N ASN A 165 1.57 -14.37 0.57
CA ASN A 165 0.64 -14.75 -0.50
C ASN A 165 -0.37 -13.62 -0.79
N LEU A 166 -0.84 -12.88 0.22
CA LEU A 166 -1.71 -11.73 0.01
C LEU A 166 -1.00 -10.60 -0.74
N PHE A 167 0.22 -10.25 -0.34
CA PHE A 167 1.00 -9.22 -1.03
C PHE A 167 1.35 -9.63 -2.47
N GLU A 168 1.74 -10.89 -2.70
CA GLU A 168 1.96 -11.45 -4.03
C GLU A 168 0.69 -11.37 -4.90
N ASN A 169 -0.48 -11.74 -4.34
CA ASN A 169 -1.77 -11.61 -5.02
C ASN A 169 -2.14 -10.15 -5.35
N GLU A 170 -1.87 -9.18 -4.47
CA GLU A 170 -2.17 -7.77 -4.77
C GLU A 170 -1.25 -7.20 -5.86
N ILE A 171 0.06 -7.50 -5.81
CA ILE A 171 1.00 -7.11 -6.86
C ILE A 171 0.61 -7.72 -8.21
N GLU A 172 0.26 -9.01 -8.25
CA GLU A 172 -0.17 -9.68 -9.50
C GLU A 172 -1.40 -9.00 -10.14
N LYS A 173 -2.39 -8.59 -9.33
CA LYS A 173 -3.59 -7.89 -9.84
C LYS A 173 -3.27 -6.51 -10.41
N LEU A 174 -2.33 -5.78 -9.82
CA LEU A 174 -1.93 -4.46 -10.35
C LEU A 174 -1.23 -4.57 -11.71
N ILE A 175 -0.47 -5.65 -11.94
CA ILE A 175 0.30 -5.86 -13.16
C ILE A 175 -0.53 -6.44 -14.31
N LYS A 176 -1.52 -7.30 -14.03
CA LYS A 176 -2.25 -8.08 -15.06
C LYS A 176 -3.51 -7.42 -15.65
N HIS A 177 -3.70 -6.12 -15.43
CA HIS A 177 -4.83 -5.32 -15.92
C HIS A 177 -4.36 -4.17 -16.82
#